data_AF-D4J980-F1
#
_entry.id   AF-D4J980-F1
#
_cell.length_a   1.000
_cell.length_b   1.000
_cell.length_c   1.000
_cell.angle_alpha   90.00
_cell.angle_beta   90.00
_cell.angle_gamma   90.00
#
_symmetry.space_group_name_H-M   'P 1'
#
loop_
_entity.id
_entity.type
_entity.pdbx_description
1 polymer ?
#
loop_
_entity_poly.entity_id
_entity_poly.type
_entity_poly.pdbx_seq_one_letter_code
_entity_poly.pdbx_strand_id
1 'polypeptide(L)'
;MDRRDIEKVLETKDQSVLDFPDRGIWGDNRYRGNCSGWIQAFLIWKYQVKKMAELFAGSGTGSDVCRDMGVSYIGADLNPNPVRKNILSVNAVTDDVPDEFRNADMLFMHPPYGKEIRIPYAGSMYADPTGKLSLSDLGQMPWLQFMKELNTIVMKYYAAMETGSRMAILMGDVRRNGLHSMLTDIVKPGQLEQIIVKMQHNTVSGRSGNTYGGHKNFVPLVHEYILVMKKIQEYMIMFQLPQNYEIDIRDSKTATWKDVVFAVMQKLGSSDLNGIYAEVRTYKKAEGREHYKEKVRQCLQQLEKAGLTRSIRTGVWAVA
;
A
#
# COMPACT_ATOMS: atom_id res chain seq x y z
N MET A 1 24.53 -3.46 20.75
CA MET A 1 24.33 -2.13 21.38
C MET A 1 23.64 -2.36 22.72
N ASP A 2 23.95 -1.59 23.76
CA ASP A 2 23.25 -1.74 25.04
C ASP A 2 21.82 -1.19 24.95
N ARG A 3 20.87 -1.88 25.60
CA ARG A 3 19.45 -1.49 25.60
C ARG A 3 19.23 -0.05 26.07
N ARG A 4 19.94 0.41 27.10
CA ARG A 4 19.77 1.77 27.64
C ARG A 4 20.17 2.83 26.63
N ASP A 5 21.20 2.56 25.84
CA ASP A 5 21.65 3.48 24.79
C ASP A 5 20.66 3.54 23.63
N ILE A 6 20.05 2.40 23.28
CA ILE A 6 18.95 2.35 22.31
C ILE A 6 17.78 3.20 22.82
N GLU A 7 17.31 2.96 24.05
CA GLU A 7 16.15 3.64 24.62
C GLU A 7 16.34 5.17 24.71
N LYS A 8 17.53 5.65 25.10
CA LYS A 8 17.86 7.09 25.08
C LYS A 8 17.67 7.72 23.70
N VAL A 9 18.06 7.02 22.63
CA VAL A 9 17.87 7.52 21.26
C VAL A 9 16.37 7.54 20.93
N LEU A 10 15.63 6.48 21.27
CA LEU A 10 14.21 6.37 20.99
C LEU A 10 13.37 7.44 21.71
N GLU A 11 13.72 7.80 22.94
CA GLU A 11 13.07 8.88 23.69
C GLU A 11 13.11 10.23 22.96
N THR A 12 14.21 10.52 22.24
CA THR A 12 14.33 11.75 21.43
C THR A 12 13.50 11.71 20.13
N LYS A 13 12.87 10.57 19.82
CA LYS A 13 12.16 10.28 18.57
C LYS A 13 10.72 9.82 18.81
N ASP A 14 10.16 10.05 20.00
CA ASP A 14 8.78 9.66 20.34
C ASP A 14 7.72 10.55 19.67
N GLN A 15 7.50 10.30 18.39
CA GLN A 15 6.58 11.04 17.55
C GLN A 15 6.08 10.17 16.39
N SER A 16 5.05 10.65 15.67
CA SER A 16 4.48 9.93 14.52
C SER A 16 5.34 9.98 13.25
N VAL A 17 6.42 10.76 13.24
CA VAL A 17 7.39 10.85 12.14
C VAL A 17 8.76 10.37 12.64
N LEU A 18 9.13 9.15 12.28
CA LEU A 18 10.40 8.54 12.67
C LEU A 18 11.50 8.93 11.69
N ASP A 19 12.45 9.72 12.21
CA ASP A 19 13.61 10.19 11.46
C ASP A 19 14.91 9.70 12.11
N PHE A 20 15.44 8.61 11.57
CA PHE A 20 16.71 7.98 11.96
C PHE A 20 17.68 7.99 10.75
N PRO A 21 18.55 9.01 10.63
CA PRO A 21 19.52 9.10 9.53
C PRO A 21 20.56 7.97 9.54
N ASP A 22 20.98 7.54 10.73
CA ASP A 22 21.83 6.37 10.91
C ASP A 22 20.99 5.09 10.91
N ARG A 23 21.45 4.05 10.21
CA ARG A 23 20.70 2.79 10.06
C ARG A 23 20.85 1.85 11.25
N GLY A 24 21.83 2.06 12.12
CA GLY A 24 22.23 1.14 13.18
C GLY A 24 23.09 -0.03 12.69
N ILE A 25 23.41 -0.92 13.64
CA ILE A 25 24.34 -2.06 13.44
C ILE A 25 23.64 -3.37 13.05
N TRP A 26 22.31 -3.36 12.94
CA TRP A 26 21.50 -4.57 12.82
C TRP A 26 21.32 -5.02 11.35
N GLY A 27 21.19 -6.33 11.16
CA GLY A 27 21.01 -6.95 9.85
C GLY A 27 22.20 -6.73 8.89
N ASP A 28 21.97 -6.99 7.61
CA ASP A 28 22.94 -6.75 6.53
C ASP A 28 22.39 -5.70 5.54
N ASN A 29 23.12 -4.59 5.35
CA ASN A 29 22.74 -3.50 4.45
C ASN A 29 22.86 -3.86 2.96
N ARG A 30 23.54 -4.96 2.64
CA ARG A 30 23.62 -5.50 1.28
C ARG A 30 22.40 -6.33 0.92
N TYR A 31 21.62 -6.75 1.94
CA TYR A 31 20.36 -7.43 1.70
C TYR A 31 19.34 -6.45 1.15
N ARG A 32 18.85 -6.69 -0.06
CA ARG A 32 17.90 -5.78 -0.73
C ARG A 32 16.61 -5.69 0.10
N GLY A 33 16.07 -4.49 0.23
CA GLY A 33 14.87 -4.26 1.06
C GLY A 33 15.11 -4.29 2.57
N ASN A 34 16.36 -4.31 3.04
CA ASN A 34 16.66 -4.19 4.47
C ASN A 34 16.14 -2.86 5.06
N CYS A 35 15.44 -2.93 6.19
CA CYS A 35 15.02 -1.78 6.98
C CYS A 35 16.00 -1.54 8.14
N SER A 36 16.15 -0.27 8.56
CA SER A 36 16.89 0.10 9.78
C SER A 36 16.24 -0.50 11.02
N GLY A 37 17.06 -1.11 11.87
CA GLY A 37 16.60 -1.71 13.14
C GLY A 37 16.02 -0.72 14.15
N TRP A 38 16.24 0.59 13.98
CA TRP A 38 15.61 1.61 14.80
C TRP A 38 14.08 1.57 14.74
N ILE A 39 13.52 1.10 13.63
CA ILE A 39 12.08 0.99 13.46
C ILE A 39 11.50 -0.12 14.34
N GLN A 40 12.08 -1.32 14.28
CA GLN A 40 11.70 -2.42 15.16
C GLN A 40 11.96 -2.04 16.62
N ALA A 41 13.07 -1.39 16.93
CA ALA A 41 13.40 -0.95 18.28
C ALA A 41 12.38 0.06 18.82
N PHE A 42 11.97 1.04 18.00
CA PHE A 42 10.93 2.00 18.34
C PHE A 42 9.60 1.30 18.65
N LEU A 43 9.17 0.37 17.80
CA LEU A 43 7.92 -0.36 18.01
C LEU A 43 7.96 -1.20 19.29
N ILE A 44 9.08 -1.90 19.53
CA ILE A 44 9.30 -2.69 20.75
C ILE A 44 9.19 -1.80 22.00
N TRP A 45 9.92 -0.69 22.01
CA TRP A 45 9.93 0.25 23.12
C TRP A 45 8.57 0.92 23.31
N LYS A 46 7.96 1.47 22.25
CA LYS A 46 6.72 2.22 22.35
C LYS A 46 5.54 1.37 22.80
N TYR A 47 5.45 0.15 22.28
CA TYR A 47 4.35 -0.78 22.58
C TYR A 47 4.69 -1.81 23.66
N GLN A 48 5.85 -1.68 24.31
CA GLN A 48 6.31 -2.52 25.42
C GLN A 48 6.31 -4.03 25.09
N VAL A 49 6.69 -4.36 23.85
CA VAL A 49 6.72 -5.72 23.30
C VAL A 49 7.70 -6.59 24.10
N LYS A 50 7.25 -7.77 24.53
CA LYS A 50 8.03 -8.81 25.23
C LYS A 50 8.39 -9.96 24.30
N LYS A 51 7.53 -10.25 23.32
CA LYS A 51 7.81 -11.17 22.21
C LYS A 51 7.39 -10.57 20.87
N MET A 52 8.35 -10.51 19.94
CA MET A 52 8.12 -10.09 18.56
C MET A 52 8.19 -11.29 17.61
N ALA A 53 7.16 -11.46 16.79
CA ALA A 53 7.21 -12.27 15.60
C ALA A 53 7.52 -11.38 14.38
N GLU A 54 8.27 -11.88 13.41
CA GLU A 54 8.60 -11.13 12.18
C GLU A 54 8.37 -12.01 10.95
N LEU A 55 7.54 -11.55 10.01
CA LEU A 55 7.43 -12.18 8.69
C LEU A 55 8.19 -11.35 7.65
N PHE A 56 8.86 -12.04 6.73
CA PHE A 56 9.81 -11.46 5.77
C PHE A 56 11.08 -10.95 6.46
N ALA A 57 11.65 -11.80 7.32
CA ALA A 57 12.75 -11.43 8.21
C ALA A 57 14.06 -11.06 7.47
N GLY A 58 14.23 -11.49 6.22
CA GLY A 58 15.34 -11.14 5.35
C GLY A 58 16.70 -11.39 6.00
N SER A 59 17.50 -10.32 6.16
CA SER A 59 18.82 -10.42 6.79
C SER A 59 18.83 -10.50 8.32
N GLY A 60 17.65 -10.57 8.96
CA GLY A 60 17.52 -10.77 10.41
C GLY A 60 17.70 -9.52 11.26
N THR A 61 17.32 -8.34 10.73
CA THR A 61 17.35 -7.09 11.50
C THR A 61 16.56 -7.21 12.81
N GLY A 62 15.31 -7.70 12.76
CA GLY A 62 14.48 -7.83 13.95
C GLY A 62 15.09 -8.78 14.99
N SER A 63 15.69 -9.89 14.54
CA SER A 63 16.44 -10.81 15.43
C SER A 63 17.56 -10.07 16.18
N ASP A 64 18.37 -9.29 15.47
CA ASP A 64 19.50 -8.60 16.10
C ASP A 64 19.03 -7.49 17.06
N VAL A 65 17.96 -6.77 16.71
CA VAL A 65 17.35 -5.75 17.57
C VAL A 65 16.78 -6.38 18.84
N CYS A 66 15.98 -7.45 18.71
CA CYS A 66 15.38 -8.13 19.85
C CYS A 66 16.44 -8.69 20.81
N ARG A 67 17.54 -9.24 20.28
CA ARG A 67 18.67 -9.68 21.09
C ARG A 67 19.22 -8.52 21.93
N ASP A 68 19.52 -7.39 21.30
CA ASP A 68 20.12 -6.24 21.98
C ASP A 68 19.14 -5.57 22.97
N MET A 69 17.84 -5.66 22.73
CA MET A 69 16.79 -5.15 23.63
C MET A 69 16.31 -6.16 24.69
N GLY A 70 16.81 -7.40 24.67
CA GLY A 70 16.39 -8.45 25.60
C GLY A 70 14.92 -8.87 25.43
N VAL A 71 14.46 -8.96 24.18
CA VAL A 71 13.08 -9.32 23.78
C VAL A 71 13.08 -10.67 23.08
N SER A 72 12.08 -11.51 23.35
CA SER A 72 11.95 -12.80 22.67
C SER A 72 11.61 -12.60 21.20
N TYR A 73 12.21 -13.41 20.32
CA TYR A 73 12.05 -13.26 18.87
C TYR A 73 11.81 -14.59 18.17
N ILE A 74 10.92 -14.57 17.17
CA ILE A 74 10.84 -15.59 16.14
C ILE A 74 10.59 -14.93 14.78
N GLY A 75 11.34 -15.34 13.77
CA GLY A 75 11.19 -14.85 12.40
C GLY A 75 10.71 -15.95 11.46
N ALA A 76 10.20 -15.55 10.30
CA ALA A 76 9.89 -16.43 9.19
C ALA A 76 10.28 -15.77 7.87
N ASP A 77 10.84 -16.55 6.94
CA ASP A 77 11.24 -16.08 5.62
C ASP A 77 11.10 -17.19 4.57
N LEU A 78 10.88 -16.82 3.30
CA LEU A 78 10.83 -17.76 2.19
C LEU A 78 12.21 -18.36 1.87
N ASN A 79 13.29 -17.67 2.27
CA ASN A 79 14.65 -18.16 2.11
C ASN A 79 14.84 -19.52 2.81
N PRO A 80 15.20 -20.59 2.09
CA PRO A 80 15.36 -21.93 2.65
C PRO A 80 16.57 -22.05 3.59
N ASN A 81 17.48 -21.08 3.56
CA ASN A 81 18.65 -21.01 4.44
C ASN A 81 18.68 -19.66 5.17
N PRO A 82 17.82 -19.44 6.18
CA PRO A 82 17.77 -18.17 6.90
C PRO A 82 19.10 -17.80 7.55
N VAL A 83 19.40 -16.50 7.61
CA VAL A 83 20.71 -16.00 8.08
C VAL A 83 20.83 -15.91 9.61
N ARG A 84 19.77 -16.27 10.35
CA ARG A 84 19.75 -16.38 11.81
C ARG A 84 19.01 -17.65 12.22
N LYS A 85 19.40 -18.25 13.34
CA LYS A 85 18.87 -19.54 13.83
C LYS A 85 17.41 -19.48 14.29
N ASN A 86 16.96 -18.29 14.68
CA ASN A 86 15.61 -17.99 15.15
C ASN A 86 14.72 -17.43 14.02
N ILE A 87 15.07 -17.71 12.75
CA ILE A 87 14.24 -17.46 11.58
C ILE A 87 13.91 -18.80 10.96
N LEU A 88 12.62 -19.08 10.79
CA LEU A 88 12.10 -20.29 10.18
C LEU A 88 12.04 -20.13 8.66
N SER A 89 12.29 -21.22 7.94
CA SER A 89 12.00 -21.30 6.50
C SER A 89 10.52 -21.61 6.33
N VAL A 90 9.73 -20.65 5.88
CA VAL A 90 8.27 -20.74 5.76
C VAL A 90 7.83 -20.10 4.46
N ASN A 91 7.05 -20.82 3.66
CA ASN A 91 6.36 -20.22 2.53
C ASN A 91 5.04 -19.62 3.00
N ALA A 92 5.04 -18.30 3.23
CA ALA A 92 3.86 -17.60 3.73
C ALA A 92 2.63 -17.66 2.80
N VAL A 93 2.81 -18.01 1.53
CA VAL A 93 1.71 -18.24 0.58
C VAL A 93 1.00 -19.56 0.90
N THR A 94 1.75 -20.66 1.01
CA THR A 94 1.19 -22.01 1.06
C THR A 94 1.07 -22.59 2.46
N ASP A 95 1.99 -22.25 3.35
CA ASP A 95 2.17 -22.93 4.62
C ASP A 95 1.27 -22.31 5.70
N ASP A 96 1.00 -23.07 6.74
CA ASP A 96 0.34 -22.56 7.95
C ASP A 96 1.24 -21.56 8.69
N VAL A 97 0.61 -20.69 9.47
CA VAL A 97 1.34 -19.78 10.36
C VAL A 97 2.03 -20.60 11.45
N PRO A 98 3.35 -20.44 11.68
CA PRO A 98 4.07 -21.17 12.72
C PRO A 98 3.45 -20.93 14.10
N ASP A 99 3.38 -21.97 14.93
CA ASP A 99 2.73 -21.87 16.25
C ASP A 99 3.43 -20.87 17.18
N GLU A 100 4.74 -20.69 17.02
CA GLU A 100 5.53 -19.74 17.78
C GLU A 100 5.15 -18.28 17.50
N PHE A 101 4.41 -17.98 16.43
CA PHE A 101 3.91 -16.63 16.13
C PHE A 101 2.67 -16.27 16.95
N ARG A 102 1.89 -17.26 17.41
CA ARG A 102 0.54 -17.04 17.94
C ARG A 102 0.53 -16.23 19.24
N ASN A 103 1.50 -16.47 20.12
CA ASN A 103 1.67 -15.80 21.41
C ASN A 103 2.67 -14.62 21.38
N ALA A 104 2.88 -14.00 20.21
CA ALA A 104 3.66 -12.78 20.12
C ALA A 104 2.79 -11.54 20.43
N ASP A 105 3.35 -10.58 21.16
CA ASP A 105 2.68 -9.29 21.42
C ASP A 105 2.62 -8.43 20.15
N MET A 106 3.59 -8.64 19.25
CA MET A 106 3.66 -7.95 17.99
C MET A 106 4.10 -8.88 16.86
N LEU A 107 3.40 -8.79 15.72
CA LEU A 107 3.85 -9.29 14.43
C LEU A 107 4.33 -8.11 13.58
N PHE A 108 5.63 -8.05 13.31
CA PHE A 108 6.21 -7.10 12.36
C PHE A 108 6.29 -7.71 10.96
N MET A 109 5.99 -6.91 9.94
CA MET A 109 6.07 -7.32 8.54
C MET A 109 6.77 -6.23 7.73
N HIS A 110 7.75 -6.60 6.92
CA HIS A 110 8.29 -5.74 5.86
C HIS A 110 8.28 -6.50 4.53
N PRO A 111 7.13 -6.53 3.83
CA PRO A 111 6.97 -7.39 2.67
C PRO A 111 7.93 -7.04 1.53
N PRO A 112 8.42 -8.04 0.76
CA PRO A 112 9.03 -7.78 -0.53
C PRO A 112 7.97 -7.17 -1.46
N TYR A 113 8.26 -6.01 -2.03
CA TYR A 113 7.32 -5.27 -2.88
C TYR A 113 7.26 -5.94 -4.25
N GLY A 114 6.11 -5.84 -4.92
CA GLY A 114 5.87 -6.38 -6.26
C GLY A 114 6.92 -6.03 -7.33
N LYS A 115 6.80 -6.69 -8.48
CA LYS A 115 7.71 -6.63 -9.63
C LYS A 115 8.08 -5.22 -10.08
N GLU A 116 7.25 -4.22 -9.76
CA GLU A 116 7.45 -2.81 -10.01
C GLU A 116 8.75 -2.26 -9.41
N ILE A 117 9.28 -2.83 -8.31
CA ILE A 117 10.59 -2.41 -7.78
C ILE A 117 11.78 -3.05 -8.52
N ARG A 118 11.55 -4.08 -9.35
CA ARG A 118 12.57 -4.86 -10.09
C ARG A 118 13.63 -5.48 -9.17
N ILE A 119 13.20 -6.09 -8.08
CA ILE A 119 14.06 -6.85 -7.16
C ILE A 119 13.44 -8.24 -6.99
N PRO A 120 13.87 -9.25 -7.77
CA PRO A 120 13.59 -10.64 -7.43
C PRO A 120 14.40 -11.01 -6.18
N TYR A 121 13.80 -11.72 -5.22
CA TYR A 121 14.52 -12.21 -4.04
C TYR A 121 14.97 -13.64 -4.26
N ALA A 122 14.04 -14.53 -4.64
CA ALA A 122 14.38 -15.88 -5.09
C ALA A 122 15.19 -15.83 -6.38
N GLY A 123 16.33 -16.52 -6.40
CA GLY A 123 17.28 -16.50 -7.52
C GLY A 123 18.26 -15.31 -7.52
N SER A 124 18.12 -14.34 -6.60
CA SER A 124 19.07 -13.22 -6.47
C SER A 124 19.63 -13.07 -5.06
N MET A 125 18.78 -12.95 -4.05
CA MET A 125 19.18 -12.84 -2.65
C MET A 125 19.49 -14.21 -2.02
N TYR A 126 18.83 -15.25 -2.51
CA TYR A 126 19.09 -16.65 -2.18
C TYR A 126 18.85 -17.53 -3.41
N ALA A 127 19.51 -18.69 -3.45
CA ALA A 127 19.44 -19.57 -4.61
C ALA A 127 18.03 -20.16 -4.78
N ASP A 128 17.58 -20.25 -6.04
CA ASP A 128 16.38 -20.99 -6.43
C ASP A 128 16.63 -21.79 -7.72
N PRO A 129 17.46 -22.85 -7.66
CA PRO A 129 17.85 -23.61 -8.84
C PRO A 129 16.67 -24.32 -9.51
N THR A 130 15.57 -24.54 -8.77
CA THR A 130 14.38 -25.24 -9.27
C THR A 130 13.31 -24.29 -9.81
N GLY A 131 13.42 -22.99 -9.53
CA GLY A 131 12.39 -21.99 -9.84
C GLY A 131 11.14 -22.08 -8.95
N LYS A 132 11.07 -23.00 -7.98
CA LYS A 132 9.88 -23.20 -7.15
C LYS A 132 9.65 -22.04 -6.19
N LEU A 133 10.71 -21.46 -5.61
CA LEU A 133 10.57 -20.35 -4.67
C LEU A 133 10.08 -19.09 -5.37
N SER A 134 10.47 -18.88 -6.63
CA SER A 134 10.04 -17.74 -7.45
C SER A 134 8.52 -17.66 -7.62
N LEU A 135 7.80 -18.78 -7.54
CA LEU A 135 6.32 -18.84 -7.62
C LEU A 135 5.64 -18.21 -6.39
N SER A 136 6.34 -18.16 -5.26
CA SER A 136 5.86 -17.58 -4.00
C SER A 136 6.62 -16.31 -3.61
N ASP A 137 7.57 -15.86 -4.44
CA ASP A 137 8.29 -14.61 -4.25
C ASP A 137 7.40 -13.43 -4.68
N LEU A 138 6.84 -12.73 -3.69
CA LEU A 138 6.03 -11.52 -3.91
C LEU A 138 6.78 -10.48 -4.76
N GLY A 139 8.12 -10.44 -4.66
CA GLY A 139 9.01 -9.57 -5.43
C GLY A 139 8.95 -9.74 -6.95
N GLN A 140 8.38 -10.87 -7.40
CA GLN A 140 8.27 -11.23 -8.82
C GLN A 140 6.84 -11.13 -9.35
N MET A 141 5.86 -10.89 -8.48
CA MET A 141 4.45 -10.76 -8.85
C MET A 141 4.13 -9.34 -9.36
N PRO A 142 3.38 -9.18 -10.47
CA PRO A 142 2.86 -7.87 -10.88
C PRO A 142 1.94 -7.27 -9.80
N TRP A 143 1.86 -5.93 -9.71
CA TRP A 143 1.20 -5.21 -8.60
C TRP A 143 -0.16 -5.78 -8.16
N LEU A 144 -1.08 -6.02 -9.08
CA LEU A 144 -2.42 -6.51 -8.75
C LEU A 144 -2.39 -7.93 -8.15
N GLN A 145 -1.53 -8.81 -8.67
CA GLN A 145 -1.34 -10.15 -8.12
C GLN A 145 -0.64 -10.07 -6.77
N PHE A 146 0.42 -9.25 -6.68
CA PHE A 146 1.15 -8.98 -5.46
C PHE A 146 0.23 -8.51 -4.33
N MET A 147 -0.60 -7.49 -4.55
CA MET A 147 -1.50 -6.96 -3.51
C MET A 147 -2.58 -7.97 -3.12
N LYS A 148 -3.11 -8.76 -4.06
CA LYS A 148 -4.05 -9.84 -3.76
C LYS A 148 -3.42 -10.89 -2.83
N GLU A 149 -2.20 -11.32 -3.17
CA GLU A 149 -1.48 -12.34 -2.40
C GLU A 149 -1.07 -11.80 -1.02
N LEU A 150 -0.48 -10.61 -0.96
CA LEU A 150 -0.10 -9.96 0.28
C LEU A 150 -1.31 -9.74 1.20
N ASN A 151 -2.46 -9.32 0.66
CA ASN A 151 -3.68 -9.16 1.47
C ASN A 151 -4.17 -10.49 2.05
N THR A 152 -4.01 -11.59 1.30
CA THR A 152 -4.30 -12.94 1.81
C THR A 152 -3.37 -13.31 2.96
N ILE A 153 -2.06 -13.05 2.81
CA ILE A 153 -1.05 -13.29 3.85
C ILE A 153 -1.33 -12.45 5.09
N VAL A 154 -1.61 -11.15 4.94
CA VAL A 154 -1.93 -10.24 6.05
C VAL A 154 -3.15 -10.75 6.82
N MET A 155 -4.23 -11.13 6.15
CA MET A 155 -5.41 -11.69 6.81
C MET A 155 -5.09 -13.01 7.53
N LYS A 156 -4.33 -13.91 6.89
CA LYS A 156 -3.95 -15.21 7.45
C LYS A 156 -3.13 -15.05 8.74
N TYR A 157 -2.10 -14.21 8.70
CA TYR A 157 -1.24 -13.98 9.85
C TYR A 157 -1.93 -13.16 10.95
N TYR A 158 -2.78 -12.19 10.60
CA TYR A 158 -3.58 -11.45 11.58
C TYR A 158 -4.56 -12.38 12.32
N ALA A 159 -5.21 -13.30 11.60
CA ALA A 159 -6.12 -14.27 12.19
C ALA A 159 -5.43 -15.14 13.25
N ALA A 160 -4.14 -15.46 13.06
CA ALA A 160 -3.36 -16.30 13.96
C ALA A 160 -2.91 -15.62 15.28
N MET A 161 -2.92 -14.29 15.34
CA MET A 161 -2.48 -13.54 16.52
C MET A 161 -3.44 -13.70 17.71
N GLU A 162 -2.94 -13.52 18.93
CA GLU A 162 -3.77 -13.37 20.13
C GLU A 162 -4.50 -12.01 20.19
N THR A 163 -5.64 -11.97 20.89
CA THR A 163 -6.33 -10.71 21.19
C THR A 163 -5.45 -9.82 22.04
N GLY A 164 -5.37 -8.53 21.70
CA GLY A 164 -4.50 -7.56 22.34
C GLY A 164 -3.18 -7.34 21.59
N SER A 165 -2.73 -8.31 20.79
CA SER A 165 -1.51 -8.21 19.99
C SER A 165 -1.66 -7.21 18.83
N ARG A 166 -0.50 -6.74 18.33
CA ARG A 166 -0.41 -5.75 17.25
C ARG A 166 0.27 -6.30 16.01
N MET A 167 -0.23 -5.92 14.85
CA MET A 167 0.42 -6.13 13.57
C MET A 167 0.98 -4.79 13.10
N ALA A 168 2.28 -4.72 12.85
CA ALA A 168 2.95 -3.56 12.31
C ALA A 168 3.52 -3.88 10.93
N ILE A 169 2.99 -3.25 9.89
CA ILE A 169 3.43 -3.48 8.51
C ILE A 169 4.18 -2.23 8.02
N LEU A 170 5.48 -2.37 7.79
CA LEU A 170 6.26 -1.38 7.07
C LEU A 170 6.02 -1.53 5.57
N MET A 171 5.65 -0.45 4.91
CA MET A 171 5.33 -0.41 3.49
C MET A 171 5.64 0.96 2.89
N GLY A 172 5.59 1.07 1.59
CA GLY A 172 5.96 2.28 0.87
C GLY A 172 5.26 2.34 -0.48
N ASP A 173 5.46 3.45 -1.16
CA ASP A 173 4.88 3.67 -2.47
C ASP A 173 5.95 3.45 -3.55
N VAL A 174 5.50 3.04 -4.73
CA VAL A 174 6.35 2.86 -5.90
C VAL A 174 5.84 3.74 -7.03
N ARG A 175 6.72 4.56 -7.61
CA ARG A 175 6.39 5.36 -8.79
C ARG A 175 7.05 4.78 -10.03
N ARG A 176 6.27 4.06 -10.83
CA ARG A 176 6.68 3.48 -12.11
C ARG A 176 5.44 3.26 -12.98
N ASN A 177 5.34 4.00 -14.09
CA ASN A 177 4.14 4.02 -14.94
C ASN A 177 2.85 4.39 -14.18
N GLY A 178 2.96 5.28 -13.19
CA GLY A 178 1.89 5.59 -12.25
C GLY A 178 2.41 5.54 -10.80
N LEU A 179 1.55 5.93 -9.86
CA LEU A 179 1.77 5.73 -8.43
C LEU A 179 1.09 4.41 -8.03
N HIS A 180 1.86 3.54 -7.40
CA HIS A 180 1.39 2.31 -6.76
C HIS A 180 1.57 2.49 -5.25
N SER A 181 0.47 2.49 -4.49
CA SER A 181 0.54 2.73 -3.05
C SER A 181 0.10 1.51 -2.27
N MET A 182 1.02 0.90 -1.53
CA MET A 182 0.66 -0.20 -0.64
C MET A 182 -0.31 0.27 0.45
N LEU A 183 -0.17 1.50 0.93
CA LEU A 183 -1.03 2.03 1.99
C LEU A 183 -2.51 2.07 1.56
N THR A 184 -2.80 2.44 0.30
CA THR A 184 -4.17 2.44 -0.22
C THR A 184 -4.69 1.05 -0.52
N ASP A 185 -3.81 0.15 -0.98
CA ASP A 185 -4.20 -1.15 -1.53
C ASP A 185 -4.12 -2.31 -0.51
N ILE A 186 -3.55 -2.08 0.67
CA ILE A 186 -3.45 -3.09 1.73
C ILE A 186 -4.79 -3.26 2.47
N VAL A 187 -5.14 -4.51 2.77
CA VAL A 187 -6.22 -4.83 3.70
C VAL A 187 -5.87 -4.36 5.12
N LYS A 188 -6.86 -3.86 5.85
CA LYS A 188 -6.69 -3.34 7.22
C LYS A 188 -7.54 -4.16 8.20
N PRO A 189 -7.06 -5.34 8.66
CA PRO A 189 -7.75 -6.10 9.68
C PRO A 189 -7.61 -5.44 11.07
N GLY A 190 -8.64 -5.60 11.89
CA GLY A 190 -8.68 -5.11 13.25
C GLY A 190 -8.95 -3.63 13.38
N GLN A 191 -8.52 -3.10 14.53
CA GLN A 191 -8.55 -1.68 14.80
C GLN A 191 -7.28 -1.03 14.26
N LEU A 192 -7.41 -0.02 13.39
CA LEU A 192 -6.30 0.85 13.03
C LEU A 192 -5.90 1.68 14.26
N GLU A 193 -4.70 1.43 14.80
CA GLU A 193 -4.19 2.10 15.99
C GLU A 193 -3.30 3.30 15.64
N GLN A 194 -2.45 3.16 14.61
CA GLN A 194 -1.57 4.25 14.19
C GLN A 194 -1.10 4.10 12.73
N ILE A 195 -0.84 5.23 12.07
CA ILE A 195 -0.02 5.33 10.86
C ILE A 195 1.22 6.16 11.21
N ILE A 196 2.40 5.54 11.16
CA ILE A 196 3.67 6.20 11.43
C ILE A 196 4.37 6.48 10.10
N VAL A 197 4.92 7.68 9.93
CA VAL A 197 5.76 8.03 8.79
C VAL A 197 7.20 7.72 9.13
N LYS A 198 7.89 6.97 8.27
CA LYS A 198 9.32 6.67 8.38
C LYS A 198 10.06 7.44 7.30
N MET A 199 10.97 8.34 7.69
CA MET A 199 11.81 9.05 6.72
C MET A 199 12.79 8.07 6.04
N GLN A 200 12.92 8.20 4.71
CA GLN A 200 13.88 7.42 3.95
C GLN A 200 15.21 8.18 3.85
N HIS A 201 16.30 7.46 4.14
CA HIS A 201 17.66 7.96 4.03
C HIS A 201 18.47 7.04 3.12
N ASN A 202 19.49 7.58 2.45
CA ASN A 202 20.49 6.78 1.73
C ASN A 202 19.95 5.87 0.61
N THR A 203 18.83 6.23 -0.01
CA THR A 203 18.22 5.40 -1.07
C THR A 203 19.03 5.44 -2.37
N VAL A 204 19.06 4.31 -3.09
CA VAL A 204 19.73 4.21 -4.40
C VAL A 204 19.10 5.18 -5.42
N SER A 205 17.77 5.32 -5.37
CA SER A 205 17.00 6.25 -6.20
C SER A 205 17.31 7.72 -5.90
N GLY A 206 17.53 8.08 -4.63
CA GLY A 206 17.90 9.44 -4.23
C GLY A 206 19.34 9.82 -4.61
N ARG A 207 20.25 8.84 -4.72
CA ARG A 207 21.67 9.07 -5.09
C ARG A 207 21.88 9.24 -6.59
N SER A 208 21.02 8.66 -7.42
CA SER A 208 21.07 8.87 -8.88
C SER A 208 20.38 10.19 -9.22
N GLY A 209 21.09 11.33 -9.05
CA GLY A 209 20.62 12.71 -9.27
C GLY A 209 20.10 13.06 -10.68
N ASN A 210 19.83 12.08 -11.53
CA ASN A 210 19.23 12.18 -12.87
C ASN A 210 17.82 11.56 -12.96
N THR A 211 17.18 11.26 -11.83
CA THR A 211 16.06 10.29 -11.76
C THR A 211 14.77 10.68 -12.48
N TYR A 212 14.60 11.93 -12.92
CA TYR A 212 13.32 12.40 -13.47
C TYR A 212 13.39 13.21 -14.76
N GLY A 213 14.55 13.25 -15.44
CA GLY A 213 14.67 13.82 -16.79
C GLY A 213 14.15 15.27 -16.93
N GLY A 214 14.13 16.05 -15.85
CA GLY A 214 13.63 17.43 -15.84
C GLY A 214 12.12 17.62 -15.62
N HIS A 215 11.31 16.55 -15.63
CA HIS A 215 9.86 16.67 -15.35
C HIS A 215 9.62 16.73 -13.84
N LYS A 216 9.24 17.91 -13.32
CA LYS A 216 9.02 18.17 -11.88
C LYS A 216 7.54 18.28 -11.46
N ASN A 217 6.60 17.88 -12.33
CA ASN A 217 5.16 17.95 -12.03
C ASN A 217 4.67 16.77 -11.16
N PHE A 218 5.42 16.39 -10.14
CA PHE A 218 5.03 15.37 -9.15
C PHE A 218 5.80 15.57 -7.83
N VAL A 219 5.29 15.01 -6.73
CA VAL A 219 5.95 15.03 -5.42
C VAL A 219 6.85 13.80 -5.25
N PRO A 220 8.16 13.96 -5.00
CA PRO A 220 9.07 12.85 -4.72
C PRO A 220 8.66 12.02 -3.51
N LEU A 221 8.87 10.71 -3.58
CA LEU A 221 8.68 9.80 -2.46
C LEU A 221 9.95 9.82 -1.60
N VAL A 222 9.82 10.29 -0.35
CA VAL A 222 10.93 10.47 0.59
C VAL A 222 10.67 9.78 1.94
N HIS A 223 9.60 9.00 2.01
CA HIS A 223 9.16 8.32 3.22
C HIS A 223 8.47 6.99 2.92
N GLU A 224 8.35 6.18 3.96
CA GLU A 224 7.59 4.95 4.04
C GLU A 224 6.54 5.09 5.17
N TYR A 225 5.62 4.14 5.24
CA TYR A 225 4.56 4.09 6.24
C TYR A 225 4.71 2.83 7.10
N ILE A 226 4.44 2.94 8.38
CA ILE A 226 4.21 1.78 9.25
C ILE A 226 2.75 1.83 9.68
N LEU A 227 1.98 0.85 9.22
CA LEU A 227 0.59 0.67 9.59
C LEU A 227 0.51 -0.22 10.82
N VAL A 228 0.01 0.29 11.95
CA VAL A 228 -0.16 -0.47 13.19
C VAL A 228 -1.63 -0.77 13.41
N MET A 229 -1.95 -2.05 13.47
CA MET A 229 -3.30 -2.58 13.67
C MET A 229 -3.35 -3.46 14.91
N LYS A 230 -4.43 -3.39 15.67
CA LYS A 230 -4.61 -4.16 16.90
C LYS A 230 -5.71 -5.19 16.75
N LYS A 231 -5.43 -6.41 17.24
CA LYS A 231 -6.45 -7.45 17.39
C LYS A 231 -7.28 -7.21 18.63
N ILE A 232 -8.59 -7.05 18.46
CA ILE A 232 -9.50 -6.62 19.52
C ILE A 232 -10.59 -7.63 19.88
N GLN A 233 -10.71 -8.74 19.14
CA GLN A 233 -11.72 -9.79 19.38
C GLN A 233 -11.13 -11.17 19.05
N GLU A 234 -11.52 -12.21 19.80
CA GLU A 234 -11.03 -13.58 19.61
C GLU A 234 -11.65 -14.25 18.38
N TYR A 235 -12.99 -14.20 18.28
CA TYR A 235 -13.78 -14.94 17.29
C TYR A 235 -14.18 -14.12 16.07
N MET A 236 -13.96 -12.80 16.06
CA MET A 236 -14.30 -11.94 14.92
C MET A 236 -13.07 -11.25 14.34
N ILE A 237 -13.06 -11.15 13.01
CA ILE A 237 -12.10 -10.35 12.27
C ILE A 237 -12.88 -9.25 11.56
N MET A 238 -12.85 -8.04 12.11
CA MET A 238 -13.27 -6.84 11.38
C MET A 238 -12.14 -6.44 10.43
N PHE A 239 -12.44 -6.05 9.19
CA PHE A 239 -11.40 -5.60 8.26
C PHE A 239 -11.95 -4.63 7.23
N GLN A 240 -11.08 -3.77 6.72
CA GLN A 240 -11.34 -2.94 5.55
C GLN A 240 -10.56 -3.50 4.37
N LEU A 241 -11.26 -3.89 3.31
CA LEU A 241 -10.65 -4.34 2.06
C LEU A 241 -10.79 -3.22 1.01
N PRO A 242 -9.69 -2.72 0.43
CA PRO A 242 -9.78 -1.75 -0.64
C PRO A 242 -10.43 -2.37 -1.88
N GLN A 243 -11.36 -1.64 -2.48
CA GLN A 243 -12.04 -2.03 -3.71
C GLN A 243 -12.00 -0.88 -4.69
N ASN A 244 -11.61 -1.20 -5.93
CA ASN A 244 -11.67 -0.29 -7.06
C ASN A 244 -12.93 -0.62 -7.86
N TYR A 245 -13.75 0.40 -8.12
CA TYR A 245 -14.93 0.29 -8.97
C TYR A 245 -14.76 1.20 -10.17
N GLU A 246 -15.08 0.69 -11.34
CA GLU A 246 -15.16 1.47 -12.58
C GLU A 246 -16.62 1.48 -13.04
N ILE A 247 -17.16 2.67 -13.24
CA ILE A 247 -18.53 2.86 -13.74
C ILE A 247 -18.54 3.94 -14.80
N ASP A 248 -19.44 3.84 -15.77
CA ASP A 248 -19.75 4.95 -16.65
C ASP A 248 -20.44 6.06 -15.84
N ILE A 249 -20.00 7.32 -16.00
CA ILE A 249 -20.60 8.46 -15.28
C ILE A 249 -22.10 8.60 -15.58
N ARG A 250 -22.54 8.15 -16.76
CA ARG A 250 -23.95 8.12 -17.16
C ARG A 250 -24.77 7.08 -16.41
N ASP A 251 -24.12 6.09 -15.78
CA ASP A 251 -24.76 5.13 -14.87
C ASP A 251 -24.62 5.51 -13.40
N SER A 252 -23.90 6.60 -13.10
CA SER A 252 -23.70 7.07 -11.72
C SER A 252 -24.98 7.65 -11.11
N LYS A 253 -25.29 7.16 -9.90
CA LYS A 253 -26.38 7.70 -9.07
C LYS A 253 -26.02 9.06 -8.47
N THR A 254 -24.73 9.34 -8.23
CA THR A 254 -24.25 10.56 -7.56
C THR A 254 -23.94 11.69 -8.53
N ALA A 255 -23.52 11.39 -9.77
CA ALA A 255 -23.27 12.41 -10.78
C ALA A 255 -24.56 13.19 -11.09
N THR A 256 -24.51 14.51 -11.22
CA THR A 256 -25.69 15.29 -11.60
C THR A 256 -25.93 15.24 -13.12
N TRP A 257 -27.09 15.72 -13.58
CA TRP A 257 -27.33 15.89 -15.02
C TRP A 257 -26.33 16.84 -15.68
N LYS A 258 -25.91 17.89 -14.96
CA LYS A 258 -24.95 18.87 -15.48
C LYS A 258 -23.58 18.24 -15.67
N ASP A 259 -23.16 17.37 -14.74
CA ASP A 259 -21.88 16.64 -14.82
C ASP A 259 -21.88 15.67 -16.02
N VAL A 260 -22.97 14.90 -16.17
CA VAL A 260 -23.12 13.96 -17.29
C VAL A 260 -23.09 14.68 -18.64
N VAL A 261 -23.84 15.77 -18.78
CA VAL A 261 -23.87 16.55 -20.03
C VAL A 261 -22.51 17.19 -20.31
N PHE A 262 -21.82 17.69 -19.29
CA PHE A 262 -20.49 18.24 -19.46
C PHE A 262 -19.48 17.18 -19.90
N ALA A 263 -19.53 15.97 -19.33
CA ALA A 263 -18.70 14.84 -19.75
C ALA A 263 -18.96 14.42 -21.21
N VAL A 264 -20.23 14.37 -21.62
CA VAL A 264 -20.61 14.11 -23.03
C VAL A 264 -20.03 15.18 -23.95
N MET A 265 -20.13 16.46 -23.57
CA MET A 265 -19.55 17.54 -24.37
C MET A 265 -18.02 17.45 -24.44
N GLN A 266 -17.33 17.14 -23.34
CA GLN A 266 -15.88 16.92 -23.35
C GLN A 266 -15.47 15.77 -24.30
N LYS A 267 -16.23 14.68 -24.32
CA LYS A 267 -16.00 13.55 -25.22
C LYS A 267 -16.20 13.93 -26.68
N LEU A 268 -17.31 14.62 -26.99
CA LEU A 268 -17.68 14.94 -28.37
C LEU A 268 -16.91 16.14 -28.93
N GLY A 269 -16.47 17.07 -28.09
CA GLY A 269 -15.89 18.37 -28.45
C GLY A 269 -16.93 19.34 -29.03
N SER A 270 -17.63 18.92 -30.09
CA SER A 270 -18.73 19.64 -30.74
C SER A 270 -19.75 18.66 -31.28
N SER A 271 -21.04 18.92 -31.08
CA SER A 271 -22.11 18.06 -31.58
C SER A 271 -23.45 18.78 -31.69
N ASP A 272 -24.34 18.24 -32.52
CA ASP A 272 -25.74 18.65 -32.51
C ASP A 272 -26.50 18.00 -31.34
N LEU A 273 -27.71 18.50 -31.07
CA LEU A 273 -28.54 17.98 -29.98
C LEU A 273 -28.83 16.49 -30.12
N ASN A 274 -28.97 15.94 -31.33
CA ASN A 274 -29.27 14.54 -31.53
C ASN A 274 -28.09 13.64 -31.15
N GLY A 275 -26.86 14.04 -31.50
CA GLY A 275 -25.64 13.37 -31.07
C GLY A 275 -25.49 13.38 -29.55
N ILE A 276 -25.76 14.52 -28.91
CA ILE A 276 -25.71 14.64 -27.44
C ILE A 276 -26.79 13.75 -26.79
N TYR A 277 -28.01 13.73 -27.32
CA TYR A 277 -29.07 12.87 -26.79
C TYR A 277 -28.74 11.38 -26.93
N ALA A 278 -28.11 10.98 -28.05
CA ALA A 278 -27.73 9.60 -28.29
C ALA A 278 -26.73 9.09 -27.24
N GLU A 279 -25.76 9.91 -26.85
CA GLU A 279 -24.78 9.57 -25.80
C GLU A 279 -25.40 9.37 -24.42
N VAL A 280 -26.57 9.94 -24.13
CA VAL A 280 -27.20 9.84 -22.80
C VAL A 280 -28.34 8.82 -22.77
N ARG A 281 -29.02 8.58 -23.89
CA ARG A 281 -30.29 7.84 -23.97
C ARG A 281 -30.24 6.42 -23.43
N THR A 282 -29.15 5.68 -23.66
CA THR A 282 -29.04 4.24 -23.35
C THR A 282 -28.54 3.94 -21.94
N TYR A 283 -28.35 4.97 -21.10
CA TYR A 283 -27.75 4.84 -19.78
C TYR A 283 -28.78 5.12 -18.68
N LYS A 284 -28.50 4.63 -17.47
CA LYS A 284 -29.43 4.73 -16.33
C LYS A 284 -29.87 6.16 -16.02
N LYS A 285 -29.09 7.18 -16.41
CA LYS A 285 -29.49 8.58 -16.25
C LYS A 285 -30.75 8.94 -17.02
N ALA A 286 -30.89 8.46 -18.25
CA ALA A 286 -32.01 8.77 -19.14
C ALA A 286 -33.05 7.65 -19.24
N GLU A 287 -32.70 6.43 -18.84
CA GLU A 287 -33.59 5.28 -18.87
C GLU A 287 -34.91 5.56 -18.13
N GLY A 288 -36.03 5.32 -18.82
CA GLY A 288 -37.39 5.53 -18.29
C GLY A 288 -37.79 6.99 -18.06
N ARG A 289 -36.98 7.98 -18.48
CA ARG A 289 -37.28 9.41 -18.29
C ARG A 289 -37.70 10.07 -19.59
N GLU A 290 -38.98 10.39 -19.71
CA GLU A 290 -39.57 10.98 -20.91
C GLU A 290 -38.94 12.35 -21.28
N HIS A 291 -38.69 13.20 -20.28
CA HIS A 291 -38.22 14.59 -20.48
C HIS A 291 -36.69 14.75 -20.38
N TYR A 292 -35.92 13.71 -20.66
CA TYR A 292 -34.47 13.77 -20.52
C TYR A 292 -33.82 14.76 -21.50
N LYS A 293 -34.39 14.94 -22.69
CA LYS A 293 -33.88 15.88 -23.71
C LYS A 293 -34.01 17.33 -23.27
N GLU A 294 -35.12 17.70 -22.63
CA GLU A 294 -35.37 19.00 -22.02
C GLU A 294 -34.33 19.27 -20.94
N LYS A 295 -34.05 18.26 -20.11
CA LYS A 295 -33.05 18.35 -19.05
C LYS A 295 -31.65 18.55 -19.61
N VAL A 296 -31.29 17.85 -20.69
CA VAL A 296 -30.02 18.05 -21.41
C VAL A 296 -29.90 19.50 -21.90
N ARG A 297 -30.93 20.04 -22.55
CA ARG A 297 -30.92 21.44 -23.02
C ARG A 297 -30.78 22.44 -21.87
N GLN A 298 -31.49 22.21 -20.76
CA GLN A 298 -31.35 23.03 -19.55
C GLN A 298 -29.91 23.02 -19.03
N CYS A 299 -29.27 21.84 -18.98
CA CYS A 299 -27.88 21.71 -18.53
C CYS A 299 -26.88 22.41 -19.49
N LEU A 300 -27.06 22.30 -20.80
CA LEU A 300 -26.23 22.99 -21.79
C LEU A 300 -26.27 24.51 -21.62
N GLN A 301 -27.46 25.09 -21.42
CA GLN A 301 -27.62 26.52 -21.15
C GLN A 301 -26.95 26.94 -19.82
N GLN A 302 -27.03 26.10 -18.79
CA GLN A 302 -26.36 26.35 -17.51
C GLN A 302 -24.83 26.22 -17.59
N LEU A 303 -24.31 25.38 -18.48
CA LEU A 303 -22.88 25.23 -18.74
C LEU A 303 -22.34 26.39 -19.58
N GLU A 304 -23.13 26.88 -20.53
CA GLU A 304 -22.77 28.06 -21.33
C GLU A 304 -22.73 29.33 -20.51
N LYS A 305 -23.70 29.54 -19.62
CA LYS A 305 -23.64 30.65 -18.64
C LYS A 305 -22.39 30.58 -17.75
N ALA A 306 -21.84 29.39 -17.53
CA ALA A 306 -20.62 29.18 -16.76
C ALA A 306 -19.35 29.23 -17.62
N GLY A 307 -19.46 29.48 -18.93
CA GLY A 307 -18.33 29.54 -19.87
C GLY A 307 -17.67 28.18 -20.15
N LEU A 308 -18.37 27.07 -19.92
CA LEU A 308 -17.83 25.71 -20.13
C LEU A 308 -18.26 25.08 -21.47
N THR A 309 -19.35 25.58 -22.04
CA THR A 309 -19.84 25.24 -23.38
C THR A 309 -20.26 26.50 -24.11
N ARG A 310 -20.49 26.42 -25.41
CA ARG A 310 -21.03 27.52 -26.21
C ARG A 310 -21.96 27.00 -27.29
N SER A 311 -23.06 27.70 -27.54
CA SER A 311 -23.89 27.46 -28.72
C SER A 311 -23.20 28.03 -29.96
N ILE A 312 -22.91 27.18 -30.94
CA ILE A 312 -22.33 27.62 -32.23
C ILE A 312 -23.43 28.19 -33.12
N ARG A 313 -24.56 27.48 -33.16
CA ARG A 313 -25.80 27.85 -33.85
C ARG A 313 -26.95 27.07 -33.22
N THR A 314 -28.18 27.38 -33.61
CA THR A 314 -29.37 26.68 -33.10
C THR A 314 -29.20 25.17 -33.17
N GLY A 315 -29.28 24.52 -32.00
CA GLY A 315 -29.19 23.07 -31.88
C GLY A 315 -27.79 22.47 -31.98
N VAL A 316 -26.72 23.28 -32.08
CA VAL A 316 -25.32 22.81 -32.14
C VAL A 316 -24.50 23.47 -31.02
N TRP A 317 -23.79 22.64 -30.27
CA TRP A 317 -23.02 23.04 -29.09
C TRP A 317 -21.59 22.55 -29.20
N ALA A 318 -20.66 23.29 -28.59
CA ALA A 318 -19.28 22.87 -28.40
C ALA A 318 -18.80 23.16 -26.98
N VAL A 319 -17.72 22.51 -26.58
CA VAL A 319 -16.92 22.93 -25.42
C VAL A 319 -16.39 24.34 -25.68
N ALA A 320 -16.36 25.17 -24.65
CA ALA A 320 -15.99 26.59 -24.75
C ALA A 320 -14.55 26.79 -25.25
#